data_AF-A0A9D1ABU8-F1
#
_entry.id   AF-A0A9D1ABU8-F1
#
_cell.length_a   1.000
_cell.length_b   1.000
_cell.length_c   1.000
_cell.angle_alpha   90.00
_cell.angle_beta   90.00
_cell.angle_gamma   90.00
#
_symmetry.space_group_name_H-M   'P 1'
#
loop_
_entity.id
_entity.type
_entity.pdbx_description
1 polymer ?
#
loop_
_entity_poly.entity_id
_entity_poly.type
_entity_poly.pdbx_seq_one_letter_code
_entity_poly.pdbx_strand_id
1 'polypeptide(L)'
;MKKLRFAALAMLLLLSGCEKRQTQIAPESLFVLEDGVTSQGIQAGDTPEEFQEAYGDYTIQVAYENTGYTPMSINRIPYNEPISTMIANFFINGEPVSDEEICRENEIEPEDLYSLLSSYEYLTSHEVIYRYLEFSWESGVIADINAGELYYNETFETPYRG
;
A
#
# COMPACT_ATOMS: atom_id res chain seq x y z
N MET A 1 53.24 -27.68 3.19
CA MET A 1 52.27 -27.31 4.25
C MET A 1 51.06 -26.66 3.61
N LYS A 2 50.00 -27.45 3.38
CA LYS A 2 48.78 -27.15 2.60
C LYS A 2 47.66 -26.56 3.47
N LYS A 3 47.92 -25.50 4.25
CA LYS A 3 46.91 -24.95 5.19
C LYS A 3 46.75 -23.43 5.13
N LEU A 4 46.98 -22.80 3.98
CA LEU A 4 46.92 -21.33 3.87
C LEU A 4 46.16 -20.81 2.65
N ARG A 5 45.22 -21.57 2.08
CA ARG A 5 44.45 -21.14 0.89
C ARG A 5 42.93 -21.24 1.01
N PHE A 6 42.39 -21.59 2.17
CA PHE A 6 40.94 -21.72 2.36
C PHE A 6 40.28 -20.56 3.10
N ALA A 7 41.05 -19.59 3.60
CA ALA A 7 40.49 -18.48 4.38
C ALA A 7 39.94 -17.32 3.53
N ALA A 8 40.31 -17.21 2.25
CA ALA A 8 39.90 -16.08 1.40
C ALA A 8 38.58 -16.30 0.64
N LEU A 9 38.10 -17.55 0.51
CA LEU A 9 36.90 -17.86 -0.28
C LEU A 9 35.61 -17.87 0.56
N ALA A 10 35.71 -17.95 1.88
CA ALA A 10 34.55 -17.93 2.78
C ALA A 10 34.07 -16.49 3.13
N MET A 11 34.86 -15.46 2.81
CA MET A 11 34.54 -14.06 3.15
C MET A 11 33.84 -13.30 2.01
N LEU A 12 33.69 -13.93 0.84
CA LEU A 12 33.01 -13.36 -0.35
C LEU A 12 31.52 -13.71 -0.46
N LEU A 13 30.99 -14.54 0.45
CA LEU A 13 29.56 -14.95 0.46
C LEU A 13 28.67 -14.11 1.38
N LEU A 14 29.22 -13.08 2.04
CA LEU A 14 28.46 -12.12 2.86
C LEU A 14 28.12 -10.83 2.11
N LEU A 15 28.22 -10.84 0.78
CA LEU A 15 27.47 -9.92 -0.07
C LEU A 15 26.04 -10.46 -0.18
N SER A 16 25.32 -10.50 0.94
CA SER A 16 23.87 -10.47 0.90
C SER A 16 23.54 -9.17 0.21
N GLY A 17 23.31 -9.22 -1.10
CA GLY A 17 22.68 -8.11 -1.78
C GLY A 17 21.45 -7.78 -0.95
N CYS A 18 21.39 -6.55 -0.43
CA CYS A 18 20.10 -5.93 -0.20
C CYS A 18 19.45 -5.88 -1.59
N GLU A 19 18.82 -6.98 -1.97
CA GLU A 19 17.85 -6.98 -3.04
C GLU A 19 16.85 -5.92 -2.60
N LYS A 20 16.80 -4.80 -3.32
CA LYS A 20 15.72 -3.84 -3.15
C LYS A 20 14.46 -4.67 -3.41
N ARG A 21 13.77 -5.10 -2.35
CA ARG A 21 12.47 -5.75 -2.48
C ARG A 21 11.64 -4.81 -3.35
N GLN A 22 11.29 -5.30 -4.54
CA GLN A 22 10.39 -4.59 -5.41
C GLN A 22 9.06 -4.56 -4.69
N THR A 23 8.55 -3.36 -4.44
CA THR A 23 7.24 -3.20 -3.83
C THR A 23 6.19 -3.85 -4.73
N GLN A 24 5.39 -4.74 -4.17
CA GLN A 24 4.29 -5.39 -4.86
C GLN A 24 3.11 -4.43 -4.98
N ILE A 25 2.36 -4.53 -6.08
CA ILE A 25 1.06 -3.88 -6.20
C ILE A 25 0.05 -4.78 -5.49
N ALA A 26 -0.66 -4.24 -4.50
CA ALA A 26 -1.70 -4.96 -3.76
C ALA A 26 -2.82 -5.45 -4.70
N PRO A 27 -3.13 -6.76 -4.71
CA PRO A 27 -4.25 -7.31 -5.47
C PRO A 27 -5.59 -6.96 -4.81
N GLU A 28 -6.69 -7.08 -5.55
CA GLU A 28 -8.05 -6.83 -5.04
C GLU A 28 -8.35 -7.60 -3.75
N SER A 29 -7.99 -8.88 -3.70
CA SER A 29 -8.22 -9.75 -2.54
C SER A 29 -7.53 -9.27 -1.26
N LEU A 30 -6.54 -8.38 -1.34
CA LEU A 30 -5.87 -7.83 -0.15
C LEU A 30 -6.82 -6.92 0.65
N PHE A 31 -7.79 -6.28 -0.01
CA PHE A 31 -8.68 -5.27 0.60
C PHE A 31 -9.95 -5.86 1.23
N VAL A 32 -9.99 -7.18 1.41
CA VAL A 32 -11.13 -7.88 2.01
C VAL A 32 -10.96 -7.97 3.53
N LEU A 33 -11.99 -7.54 4.26
CA LEU A 33 -12.11 -7.64 5.70
C LEU A 33 -13.36 -8.46 6.04
N GLU A 34 -13.17 -9.66 6.60
CA GLU A 34 -14.24 -10.57 6.99
C GLU A 34 -14.22 -10.76 8.50
N ASP A 35 -15.34 -10.45 9.18
CA ASP A 35 -15.49 -10.56 10.63
C ASP A 35 -14.35 -9.90 11.45
N GLY A 36 -13.80 -8.80 10.92
CA GLY A 36 -12.70 -8.05 11.56
C GLY A 36 -11.29 -8.61 11.31
N VAL A 37 -11.17 -9.59 10.39
CA VAL A 37 -9.91 -10.23 10.02
C VAL A 37 -9.61 -9.98 8.54
N THR A 38 -8.38 -9.60 8.22
CA THR A 38 -7.96 -9.37 6.84
C THR A 38 -7.71 -10.68 6.09
N SER A 39 -7.60 -10.63 4.76
CA SER A 39 -7.22 -11.79 3.95
C SER A 39 -5.80 -12.34 4.24
N GLN A 40 -4.96 -11.57 4.93
CA GLN A 40 -3.64 -12.01 5.43
C GLN A 40 -3.69 -12.53 6.88
N GLY A 41 -4.89 -12.62 7.48
CA GLY A 41 -5.08 -13.11 8.84
C GLY A 41 -4.80 -12.09 9.94
N ILE A 42 -4.65 -10.81 9.59
CA ILE A 42 -4.39 -9.73 10.57
C ILE A 42 -5.71 -9.25 11.18
N GLN A 43 -5.71 -8.97 12.48
CA GLN A 43 -6.87 -8.51 13.24
C GLN A 43 -6.47 -7.52 14.34
N ALA A 44 -7.45 -6.89 14.98
CA ALA A 44 -7.19 -6.04 16.14
C ALA A 44 -6.52 -6.83 17.29
N GLY A 45 -5.50 -6.23 17.90
CA GLY A 45 -4.64 -6.83 18.91
C GLY A 45 -3.30 -7.36 18.38
N ASP A 46 -3.17 -7.53 17.06
CA ASP A 46 -1.92 -8.00 16.46
C ASP A 46 -0.81 -6.93 16.52
N THR A 47 0.42 -7.42 16.45
CA THR A 47 1.65 -6.67 16.70
C THR A 47 2.28 -6.13 15.41
N PRO A 48 3.26 -5.21 15.52
CA PRO A 48 4.04 -4.75 14.38
C PRO A 48 4.77 -5.87 13.65
N GLU A 49 5.17 -6.94 14.34
CA GLU A 49 5.87 -8.08 13.75
C GLU A 49 4.95 -8.86 12.80
N GLU A 50 3.73 -9.15 13.25
CA GLU A 50 2.69 -9.81 12.44
C GLU A 50 2.30 -8.94 11.23
N PHE A 51 2.11 -7.64 11.44
CA PHE A 51 1.83 -6.69 10.37
C PHE A 51 2.98 -6.61 9.34
N GLN A 52 4.22 -6.60 9.81
CA GLN A 52 5.41 -6.55 8.94
C GLN A 52 5.59 -7.82 8.12
N GLU A 53 5.29 -8.97 8.69
CA GLU A 53 5.30 -10.24 7.97
C GLU A 53 4.22 -10.26 6.89
N ALA A 54 3.00 -9.80 7.21
CA ALA A 54 1.88 -9.79 6.28
C ALA A 54 2.03 -8.77 5.14
N TYR A 55 2.55 -7.57 5.42
CA TYR A 55 2.48 -6.45 4.48
C TYR A 55 3.81 -5.80 4.12
N GLY A 56 4.94 -6.34 4.57
CA GLY A 56 6.27 -5.77 4.36
C GLY A 56 6.70 -5.60 2.90
N ASP A 57 5.98 -6.23 1.97
CA ASP A 57 6.26 -6.15 0.54
C ASP A 57 5.38 -5.12 -0.20
N TYR A 58 4.43 -4.45 0.48
CA TYR A 58 3.57 -3.42 -0.11
C TYR A 58 4.02 -2.01 0.28
N THR A 59 3.53 -1.01 -0.46
CA THR A 59 3.71 0.40 -0.07
C THR A 59 2.79 0.69 1.11
N ILE A 60 3.39 1.00 2.26
CA ILE A 60 2.65 1.43 3.45
C ILE A 60 2.70 2.95 3.54
N GLN A 61 1.54 3.55 3.70
CA GLN A 61 1.38 4.97 3.98
C GLN A 61 1.08 5.15 5.47
N VAL A 62 1.51 6.27 6.05
CA VAL A 62 1.33 6.58 7.46
C VAL A 62 0.73 7.97 7.61
N ALA A 63 -0.24 8.11 8.50
CA ALA A 63 -0.79 9.37 8.94
C ALA A 63 -0.75 9.45 10.48
N TYR A 64 -0.32 10.61 10.98
CA TYR A 64 -0.61 11.04 12.34
C TYR A 64 -2.00 11.66 12.41
N GLU A 65 -2.53 11.81 13.62
CA GLU A 65 -3.81 12.49 13.86
C GLU A 65 -3.86 13.85 13.13
N ASN A 66 -4.90 14.06 12.32
CA ASN A 66 -5.11 15.27 11.52
C ASN A 66 -4.05 15.57 10.44
N THR A 67 -3.29 14.56 10.00
CA THR A 67 -2.35 14.69 8.88
C THR A 67 -2.77 13.85 7.68
N GLY A 68 -2.22 14.15 6.50
CA GLY A 68 -2.39 13.32 5.32
C GLY A 68 -1.49 12.08 5.37
N TYR A 69 -1.89 11.06 4.62
CA TYR A 69 -1.10 9.85 4.42
C TYR A 69 0.17 10.12 3.61
N THR A 70 1.30 9.59 4.08
CA THR A 70 2.59 9.69 3.38
C THR A 70 3.30 8.33 3.36
N PRO A 71 3.94 7.94 2.25
CA PRO A 71 4.69 6.68 2.19
C PRO A 71 5.81 6.62 3.24
N MET A 72 5.89 5.51 3.97
CA MET A 72 6.94 5.27 4.96
C MET A 72 7.46 3.84 4.86
N SER A 73 8.77 3.67 5.02
CA SER A 73 9.34 2.34 5.16
C SER A 73 8.75 1.64 6.38
N ILE A 74 8.28 0.40 6.21
CA ILE A 74 7.63 -0.38 7.27
C ILE A 74 8.49 -0.52 8.55
N ASN A 75 9.81 -0.54 8.41
CA ASN A 75 10.77 -0.61 9.52
C ASN A 75 10.98 0.72 10.26
N ARG A 76 10.39 1.82 9.76
CA ARG A 76 10.49 3.16 10.34
C ARG A 76 9.18 3.65 10.94
N ILE A 77 8.10 2.86 10.80
CA ILE A 77 6.79 3.24 11.31
C ILE A 77 6.82 3.26 12.84
N PRO A 78 6.39 4.36 13.49
CA PRO A 78 6.41 4.48 14.94
C PRO A 78 5.15 3.85 15.55
N TYR A 79 5.02 2.52 15.48
CA TYR A 79 3.83 1.77 15.92
C TYR A 79 3.40 1.98 17.39
N ASN A 80 4.27 2.54 18.23
CA ASN A 80 3.97 2.87 19.62
C ASN A 80 3.25 4.22 19.78
N GLU A 81 3.14 5.00 18.71
CA GLU A 81 2.43 6.28 18.68
C GLU A 81 0.99 6.09 18.15
N PRO A 82 0.05 6.99 18.49
CA PRO A 82 -1.29 6.97 17.91
C PRO A 82 -1.21 7.42 16.44
N ILE A 83 -1.16 6.45 15.53
CA ILE A 83 -1.04 6.65 14.09
C ILE A 83 -2.01 5.73 13.35
N SER A 84 -2.24 6.05 12.09
CA SER A 84 -2.87 5.14 11.14
C SER A 84 -1.88 4.75 10.05
N THR A 85 -1.92 3.48 9.65
CA THR A 85 -1.20 2.98 8.47
C THR A 85 -2.19 2.53 7.42
N MET A 86 -1.89 2.74 6.14
CA MET A 86 -2.78 2.39 5.04
C MET A 86 -2.02 1.75 3.88
N ILE A 87 -2.63 0.71 3.32
CA ILE A 87 -2.32 0.19 1.98
C ILE A 87 -3.48 0.63 1.10
N ALA A 88 -3.19 1.18 -0.07
CA ALA A 88 -4.23 1.59 -0.99
C ALA A 88 -3.72 1.57 -2.42
N ASN A 89 -4.62 1.28 -3.36
CA ASN A 89 -4.35 1.24 -4.79
C ASN A 89 -5.55 1.70 -5.60
N PHE A 90 -5.26 2.25 -6.78
CA PHE A 90 -6.26 2.38 -7.83
C PHE A 90 -6.42 1.06 -8.60
N PHE A 91 -7.64 0.82 -9.03
CA PHE A 91 -8.01 -0.23 -9.96
C PHE A 91 -8.63 0.41 -11.18
N ILE A 92 -8.01 0.20 -12.34
CA ILE A 92 -8.49 0.71 -13.62
C ILE A 92 -9.00 -0.47 -14.43
N ASN A 93 -10.30 -0.49 -14.73
CA ASN A 93 -10.97 -1.60 -15.43
C ASN A 93 -10.73 -2.97 -14.76
N GLY A 94 -10.75 -3.00 -13.42
CA GLY A 94 -10.57 -4.22 -12.62
C GLY A 94 -9.11 -4.62 -12.33
N GLU A 95 -8.13 -4.03 -13.00
CA GLU A 95 -6.72 -4.34 -12.77
C GLU A 95 -6.09 -3.35 -11.78
N PRO A 96 -5.30 -3.81 -10.80
CA PRO A 96 -4.61 -2.91 -9.88
C PRO A 96 -3.46 -2.20 -10.59
N VAL A 97 -3.39 -0.87 -10.45
CA VAL A 97 -2.40 -0.04 -11.14
C VAL A 97 -1.76 0.93 -10.15
N SER A 98 -0.45 1.18 -10.32
CA SER A 98 0.26 2.18 -9.53
C SER A 98 0.09 3.59 -10.08
N ASP A 99 0.20 4.61 -9.23
CA ASP A 99 0.19 6.02 -9.63
C ASP A 99 1.20 6.32 -10.75
N GLU A 100 2.43 5.78 -10.63
CA GLU A 100 3.49 5.95 -11.63
C GLU A 100 3.10 5.35 -12.99
N GLU A 101 2.42 4.21 -12.97
CA GLU A 101 1.95 3.55 -14.19
C GLU A 101 0.80 4.30 -14.85
N ILE A 102 -0.17 4.79 -14.07
CA ILE A 102 -1.25 5.64 -14.59
C ILE A 102 -0.65 6.89 -15.25
N CYS A 103 0.30 7.56 -14.59
CA CYS A 103 0.95 8.74 -15.14
C CYS A 103 1.69 8.41 -16.45
N ARG A 104 2.46 7.32 -16.46
CA ARG A 104 3.23 6.86 -17.64
C ARG A 104 2.32 6.55 -18.83
N GLU A 105 1.20 5.87 -18.61
CA GLU A 105 0.29 5.43 -19.68
C GLU A 105 -0.54 6.56 -20.26
N ASN A 106 -0.80 7.60 -19.48
CA ASN A 106 -1.57 8.77 -19.91
C ASN A 106 -0.68 9.97 -20.29
N GLU A 107 0.65 9.81 -20.24
CA GLU A 107 1.64 10.84 -20.56
C GLU A 107 1.44 12.14 -19.75
N ILE A 108 1.12 12.00 -18.46
CA ILE A 108 0.91 13.13 -17.53
C ILE A 108 1.97 13.16 -16.44
N GLU A 109 2.14 14.34 -15.84
CA GLU A 109 2.96 14.51 -14.64
C GLU A 109 2.18 14.09 -13.37
N PRO A 110 2.85 13.70 -12.28
CA PRO A 110 2.18 13.25 -11.05
C PRO A 110 1.19 14.25 -10.44
N GLU A 111 1.43 15.55 -10.64
CA GLU A 111 0.53 16.62 -10.16
C GLU A 111 -0.83 16.64 -10.86
N ASP A 112 -0.93 16.07 -12.07
CA ASP A 112 -2.16 16.00 -12.85
C ASP A 112 -2.96 14.71 -12.62
N LEU A 113 -2.41 13.74 -11.87
CA LEU A 113 -3.01 12.41 -11.68
C LEU A 113 -4.47 12.48 -11.18
N TYR A 114 -4.69 13.20 -10.08
CA TYR A 114 -6.03 13.30 -9.49
C TYR A 114 -7.01 14.08 -10.39
N SER A 115 -6.52 15.02 -11.19
CA SER A 115 -7.33 15.72 -12.20
C SER A 115 -7.76 14.78 -13.33
N LEU A 116 -6.87 13.88 -13.77
CA LEU A 116 -7.20 12.85 -14.77
C LEU A 116 -8.25 11.88 -14.22
N LEU A 117 -7.99 11.31 -13.03
CA LEU A 117 -8.84 10.29 -12.40
C LEU A 117 -10.24 10.80 -12.03
N SER A 118 -10.40 12.12 -11.94
CA SER A 118 -11.70 12.79 -11.74
C SER A 118 -12.21 13.48 -13.01
N SER A 119 -11.63 13.24 -14.18
CA SER A 119 -12.14 13.85 -15.42
C SER A 119 -13.30 13.02 -15.99
N TYR A 120 -14.31 13.73 -16.52
CA TYR A 120 -15.44 13.09 -17.19
C TYR A 120 -15.01 12.24 -18.39
N GLU A 121 -14.02 12.71 -19.16
CA GLU A 121 -13.51 11.99 -20.33
C GLU A 121 -12.86 10.65 -19.93
N TYR A 122 -12.05 10.64 -18.87
CA TYR A 122 -11.42 9.42 -18.39
C TYR A 122 -12.44 8.44 -17.81
N LEU A 123 -13.35 8.93 -16.95
CA LEU A 123 -14.36 8.12 -16.26
C LEU A 123 -15.49 7.61 -17.16
N THR A 124 -15.68 8.17 -18.34
CA THR A 124 -16.61 7.60 -19.33
C THR A 124 -16.00 6.45 -20.13
N SER A 125 -14.68 6.32 -20.11
CA SER A 125 -13.94 5.29 -20.85
C SER A 125 -13.31 4.23 -19.96
N HIS A 126 -13.21 4.49 -18.65
CA HIS A 126 -12.57 3.63 -17.67
C HIS A 126 -13.41 3.51 -16.41
N GLU A 127 -13.50 2.31 -15.86
CA GLU A 127 -13.91 2.10 -14.47
C GLU A 127 -12.71 2.41 -13.56
N VAL A 128 -12.93 3.27 -12.56
CA VAL A 128 -11.89 3.71 -11.63
C VAL A 128 -12.38 3.49 -10.20
N ILE A 129 -11.73 2.57 -9.51
CA ILE A 129 -12.03 2.23 -8.11
C ILE A 129 -10.78 2.45 -7.27
N TYR A 130 -10.90 3.19 -6.19
CA TYR A 130 -9.85 3.29 -5.17
C TYR A 130 -10.19 2.35 -4.02
N ARG A 131 -9.29 1.44 -3.69
CA ARG A 131 -9.45 0.51 -2.55
C ARG A 131 -8.39 0.78 -1.51
N TYR A 132 -8.78 0.69 -0.25
CA TYR A 132 -7.87 0.88 0.88
C TYR A 132 -8.12 -0.11 2.01
N LEU A 133 -7.05 -0.41 2.73
CA LEU A 133 -7.03 -1.15 3.98
C LEU A 133 -6.20 -0.34 4.98
N GLU A 134 -6.89 0.17 5.99
CA GLU A 134 -6.37 1.07 7.02
C GLU A 134 -6.31 0.35 8.37
N PHE A 135 -5.26 0.61 9.13
CA PHE A 135 -5.01 0.07 10.45
C PHE A 135 -4.74 1.22 11.40
N SER A 136 -5.53 1.32 12.47
CA SER A 136 -5.27 2.25 13.57
C SER A 136 -4.34 1.58 14.58
N TRP A 137 -3.34 2.31 15.07
CA TRP A 137 -2.37 1.81 16.03
C TRP A 137 -2.48 2.54 17.35
N GLU A 138 -2.43 1.79 18.44
CA GLU A 138 -2.34 2.35 19.80
C GLU A 138 -1.45 1.45 20.66
N SER A 139 -0.50 2.07 21.37
CA SER A 139 0.35 1.35 22.34
C SER A 139 1.08 0.11 21.77
N GLY A 140 1.46 0.15 20.48
CA GLY A 140 2.22 -0.92 19.85
C GLY A 140 1.39 -2.12 19.39
N VAL A 141 0.07 -1.98 19.26
CA VAL A 141 -0.82 -2.99 18.67
C VAL A 141 -1.83 -2.34 17.72
N ILE A 142 -2.40 -3.14 16.82
CA ILE A 142 -3.51 -2.72 15.97
C ILE A 142 -4.75 -2.55 16.85
N ALA A 143 -5.28 -1.34 16.92
CA ALA A 143 -6.48 -1.03 17.68
C ALA A 143 -7.76 -1.31 16.88
N ASP A 144 -7.74 -1.02 15.57
CA ASP A 144 -8.88 -1.19 14.67
C ASP A 144 -8.42 -1.35 13.22
N ILE A 145 -9.26 -1.96 12.38
CA ILE A 145 -9.00 -2.19 10.96
C ILE A 145 -10.23 -1.77 10.15
N ASN A 146 -10.01 -0.93 9.13
CA ASN A 146 -11.05 -0.48 8.23
C ASN A 146 -10.65 -0.80 6.79
N ALA A 147 -11.60 -1.33 6.02
CA ALA A 147 -11.45 -1.54 4.58
C ALA A 147 -12.54 -0.76 3.85
N GLY A 148 -12.23 -0.23 2.68
CA GLY A 148 -13.21 0.51 1.91
C GLY A 148 -12.87 0.63 0.43
N GLU A 149 -13.89 1.02 -0.31
CA GLU A 149 -13.83 1.23 -1.76
C GLU A 149 -14.50 2.56 -2.10
N LEU A 150 -13.93 3.28 -3.05
CA LEU A 150 -14.50 4.49 -3.62
C LEU A 150 -14.60 4.32 -5.14
N TYR A 151 -15.83 4.31 -5.65
CA TYR A 151 -16.14 4.21 -7.08
C TYR A 151 -16.18 5.63 -7.67
N TYR A 152 -15.13 6.02 -8.39
CA TYR A 152 -15.01 7.39 -8.90
C TYR A 152 -16.10 7.70 -9.93
N ASN A 153 -16.50 6.71 -10.72
CA ASN A 153 -17.57 6.82 -11.72
C ASN A 153 -18.91 7.23 -11.09
N GLU A 154 -19.27 6.68 -9.93
CA GLU A 154 -20.54 6.97 -9.25
C GLU A 154 -20.62 8.43 -8.78
N THR A 155 -19.49 9.02 -8.43
CA THR A 155 -19.39 10.45 -8.07
C THR A 155 -19.75 11.40 -9.22
N PHE A 156 -19.66 10.94 -10.48
CA PHE A 156 -20.03 11.71 -11.68
C PHE A 156 -21.43 11.36 -12.20
N GLU A 157 -21.91 10.14 -11.95
CA GLU A 157 -23.23 9.69 -12.40
C GLU A 157 -24.41 10.29 -11.64
N THR A 158 -24.19 11.06 -10.58
CA THR A 158 -25.22 11.92 -9.99
C THR A 158 -25.21 13.32 -10.62
N PRO A 159 -25.96 13.59 -11.70
CA PRO A 159 -26.27 14.96 -12.04
C PRO A 159 -27.11 15.53 -10.89
N TYR A 160 -26.64 16.65 -10.32
CA TYR A 160 -27.45 17.49 -9.46
C TYR A 160 -28.71 17.86 -10.27
N ARG A 161 -29.85 17.23 -9.98
CA ARG A 161 -31.15 17.67 -10.45
C ARG A 161 -31.59 18.82 -9.54
N GLY A 162 -30.99 19.99 -9.75
CA GLY A 162 -31.43 21.28 -9.23
C GLY A 162 -32.07 22.11 -10.32
#